data_AF-A0A7X8EXA4-F1
#
_entry.id   AF-A0A7X8EXA4-F1
#
_cell.length_a   1.000
_cell.length_b   1.000
_cell.length_c   1.000
_cell.angle_alpha   90.00
_cell.angle_beta   90.00
_cell.angle_gamma   90.00
#
_symmetry.space_group_name_H-M   'P 1'
#
loop_
_entity.id
_entity.type
_entity.pdbx_description
1 polymer ?
#
loop_
_entity_poly.entity_id
_entity_poly.type
_entity_poly.pdbx_seq_one_letter_code
_entity_poly.pdbx_strand_id
1 'polypeptide(L)'
;MACFAFSKDDGIEPNDCVVPEQEITYTICWTNDSSRTVYDAFIIDWLPEGVTYLQGAWGVAFGDPNAPQSPPFTFIPPDPGYDADSHSYVWPLGNIGPSTNGCVQLNVVVHEKAVPGGVLHNVAELYGTVYDPNDQNPVERLIARIFKDTPVCCYAGTVEELYVDQSATHGNNTGLDWQNAFLELRDALEYARTSICGTVHSIYVAQGTYSPGDKASNSFVLPDGISVYGGFPKGGGELWQRNPGRYQAVLTGTVSGSP
;
A
#
# COMPACT_ATOMS: atom_id res chain seq x y z
N MET A 1 -13.46 11.55 -26.22
CA MET A 1 -12.28 12.46 -26.24
C MET A 1 -12.08 12.86 -24.79
N ALA A 2 -10.94 12.53 -24.17
CA ALA A 2 -10.74 12.73 -22.74
C ALA A 2 -10.72 14.24 -22.44
N CYS A 3 -11.69 14.73 -21.68
CA CYS A 3 -11.85 16.16 -21.37
C CYS A 3 -11.10 16.57 -20.09
N PHE A 4 -10.32 15.66 -19.49
CA PHE A 4 -9.60 15.89 -18.26
C PHE A 4 -8.33 15.04 -18.25
N ALA A 5 -7.16 15.66 -18.14
CA ALA A 5 -5.88 14.96 -18.03
C ALA A 5 -5.53 14.82 -16.54
N PHE A 6 -5.03 13.65 -16.16
CA PHE A 6 -4.64 13.34 -14.79
C PHE A 6 -3.43 12.40 -14.81
N SER A 7 -2.37 12.80 -14.13
CA SER A 7 -1.09 12.06 -14.11
C SER A 7 -0.54 11.96 -12.70
N LYS A 8 0.18 10.88 -12.45
CA LYS A 8 0.90 10.67 -11.20
C LYS A 8 2.33 10.21 -11.48
N ASP A 9 3.27 10.78 -10.74
CA ASP A 9 4.69 10.42 -10.76
C ASP A 9 5.21 10.28 -9.33
N ASP A 10 6.29 9.52 -9.14
CA ASP A 10 6.94 9.25 -7.85
C ASP A 10 8.38 9.81 -7.77
N GLY A 11 8.86 10.46 -8.84
CA GLY A 11 10.23 10.94 -8.95
C GLY A 11 11.27 9.84 -9.14
N ILE A 12 10.86 8.59 -9.39
CA ILE A 12 11.76 7.45 -9.58
C ILE A 12 11.92 7.15 -11.08
N GLU A 13 13.17 7.00 -11.51
CA GLU A 13 13.49 6.69 -12.90
C GLU A 13 12.94 5.30 -13.31
N PRO A 14 12.57 5.07 -14.59
CA PRO A 14 11.83 3.87 -15.02
C PRO A 14 12.48 2.50 -14.74
N ASN A 15 13.77 2.44 -14.41
CA ASN A 15 14.49 1.21 -14.09
C ASN A 15 15.09 1.20 -12.67
N ASP A 16 14.80 2.24 -11.89
CA ASP A 16 15.21 2.33 -10.49
C ASP A 16 14.13 1.74 -9.58
N CYS A 17 14.56 1.40 -8.38
CA CYS A 17 13.71 0.87 -7.33
C CYS A 17 14.01 1.60 -6.02
N VAL A 18 13.13 1.43 -5.04
CA VAL A 18 13.25 2.08 -3.74
C VAL A 18 13.53 1.09 -2.63
N VAL A 19 14.16 1.56 -1.56
CA VAL A 19 14.45 0.79 -0.34
C VAL A 19 13.78 1.43 0.87
N PRO A 20 13.55 0.68 1.97
CA PRO A 20 13.11 1.28 3.24
C PRO A 20 13.97 2.46 3.66
N GLU A 21 13.37 3.41 4.37
CA GLU A 21 13.93 4.70 4.83
C GLU A 21 14.18 5.74 3.73
N GLN A 22 14.05 5.36 2.45
CA GLN A 22 14.16 6.31 1.34
C GLN A 22 12.95 7.25 1.29
N GLU A 23 13.18 8.54 1.10
CA GLU A 23 12.12 9.51 0.81
C GLU A 23 11.74 9.46 -0.68
N ILE A 24 10.44 9.50 -0.96
CA ILE A 24 9.89 9.66 -2.31
C ILE A 24 8.83 10.76 -2.33
N THR A 25 8.67 11.40 -3.48
CA THR A 25 7.69 12.48 -3.66
C THR A 25 6.67 12.07 -4.71
N TYR A 26 5.46 11.78 -4.28
CA TYR A 26 4.35 11.65 -5.21
C TYR A 26 3.95 13.03 -5.74
N THR A 27 3.96 13.20 -7.06
CA THR A 27 3.46 14.39 -7.75
C THR A 27 2.23 14.02 -8.55
N ILE A 28 1.09 14.65 -8.22
CA ILE A 28 -0.18 14.43 -8.92
C ILE A 28 -0.55 15.71 -9.63
N CYS A 29 -0.73 15.65 -10.94
CA CYS A 29 -1.08 16.80 -11.77
C CYS A 29 -2.40 16.57 -12.49
N TRP A 30 -3.13 17.65 -12.70
CA TRP A 30 -4.37 17.67 -13.46
C TRP A 30 -4.41 18.81 -14.46
N THR A 31 -5.15 18.60 -15.55
CA THR A 31 -5.56 19.64 -16.50
C THR A 31 -7.03 19.47 -16.83
N ASN A 32 -7.83 20.52 -16.65
CA ASN A 32 -9.21 20.58 -17.10
C ASN A 32 -9.26 21.07 -18.55
N ASP A 33 -9.13 20.16 -19.52
CA ASP A 33 -9.24 20.47 -20.94
C ASP A 33 -10.71 20.63 -21.42
N SER A 34 -11.66 20.54 -20.49
CA SER A 34 -13.08 20.70 -20.78
C SER A 34 -13.50 22.18 -20.80
N SER A 35 -14.69 22.43 -21.33
CA SER A 35 -15.35 23.74 -21.26
C SER A 35 -16.18 23.93 -19.98
N ARG A 36 -16.18 22.97 -19.05
CA ARG A 36 -17.00 22.99 -17.83
C ARG A 36 -16.12 23.16 -16.60
N THR A 37 -16.63 23.88 -15.60
CA THR A 37 -16.01 23.95 -14.27
C THR A 37 -16.33 22.68 -13.48
N VAL A 38 -15.33 22.13 -12.80
CA VAL A 38 -15.53 21.14 -11.74
C VAL A 38 -15.57 21.90 -10.41
N TYR A 39 -16.69 21.80 -9.70
CA TYR A 39 -16.89 22.48 -8.42
C TYR A 39 -16.51 21.60 -7.25
N ASP A 40 -16.09 22.21 -6.15
CA ASP A 40 -15.77 21.53 -4.88
C ASP A 40 -14.85 20.32 -5.09
N ALA A 41 -13.87 20.45 -5.98
CA ALA A 41 -12.98 19.37 -6.37
C ALA A 41 -11.97 19.07 -5.26
N PHE A 42 -11.61 17.81 -5.13
CA PHE A 42 -10.56 17.35 -4.23
C PHE A 42 -9.91 16.09 -4.76
N ILE A 43 -8.63 15.89 -4.43
CA ILE A 43 -7.89 14.67 -4.72
C ILE A 43 -7.79 13.85 -3.45
N ILE A 44 -8.10 12.56 -3.52
CA ILE A 44 -7.72 11.57 -2.52
C ILE A 44 -6.54 10.77 -3.09
N ASP A 45 -5.47 10.61 -2.31
CA ASP A 45 -4.34 9.75 -2.62
C ASP A 45 -4.26 8.63 -1.58
N TRP A 46 -4.54 7.41 -2.03
CA TRP A 46 -4.52 6.19 -1.26
C TRP A 46 -3.08 5.67 -1.22
N LEU A 47 -2.45 5.75 -0.05
CA LEU A 47 -1.05 5.37 0.12
C LEU A 47 -0.94 3.86 0.32
N PRO A 48 0.06 3.20 -0.30
CA PRO A 48 0.32 1.80 -0.04
C PRO A 48 0.89 1.61 1.38
N GLU A 49 0.59 0.48 2.02
CA GLU A 49 1.11 0.12 3.36
C GLU A 49 2.64 0.16 3.47
N GLY A 50 3.36 0.06 2.34
CA GLY A 50 4.82 0.13 2.27
C GLY A 50 5.39 1.55 2.31
N VAL A 51 4.59 2.58 2.54
CA VAL A 51 5.08 3.95 2.82
C VAL A 51 4.51 4.50 4.12
N THR A 52 5.19 5.48 4.68
CA THR A 52 4.77 6.23 5.86
C THR A 52 4.77 7.72 5.54
N TYR A 53 3.67 8.40 5.85
CA TYR A 53 3.61 9.85 5.85
C TYR A 53 3.99 10.42 7.22
N LEU A 54 5.19 10.99 7.34
CA LEU A 54 5.74 11.39 8.64
C LEU A 54 4.96 12.51 9.35
N GLN A 55 4.26 13.35 8.61
CA GLN A 55 3.44 14.43 9.20
C GLN A 55 2.04 13.95 9.58
N GLY A 56 1.72 12.66 9.42
CA GLY A 56 0.49 12.05 9.92
C GLY A 56 0.48 11.82 11.44
N ALA A 57 1.59 12.11 12.13
CA ALA A 57 1.74 11.96 13.57
C ALA A 57 2.16 13.28 14.25
N TRP A 58 1.98 13.35 15.56
CA TRP A 58 2.43 14.50 16.35
C TRP A 58 3.94 14.65 16.29
N GLY A 59 4.40 15.83 15.86
CA GLY A 59 5.81 16.20 15.83
C GLY A 59 6.23 17.05 17.02
N VAL A 60 7.55 17.20 17.20
CA VAL A 60 8.14 18.14 18.16
C VAL A 60 9.19 18.96 17.43
N ALA A 61 9.06 20.29 17.50
CA ALA A 61 10.10 21.23 17.07
C ALA A 61 10.78 21.82 18.30
N PHE A 62 12.11 21.70 18.38
CA PHE A 62 12.89 22.33 19.44
C PHE A 62 13.07 23.82 19.17
N GLY A 63 12.89 24.64 20.20
CA GLY A 63 13.11 26.08 20.14
C GLY A 63 14.60 26.42 20.07
N ASP A 64 14.91 27.64 19.60
CA ASP A 64 16.29 28.14 19.58
C ASP A 64 16.83 28.24 21.02
N PRO A 65 17.92 27.52 21.37
CA PRO A 65 18.50 27.56 22.71
C PRO A 65 19.02 28.96 23.10
N ASN A 66 19.23 29.86 22.14
CA ASN A 66 19.68 31.23 22.37
C ASN A 66 18.52 32.23 22.52
N ALA A 67 17.27 31.78 22.41
CA ALA A 67 16.07 32.61 22.54
C ALA A 67 15.29 32.26 23.81
N PRO A 68 15.74 32.69 25.01
CA PRO A 68 15.18 32.25 26.30
C PRO A 68 13.73 32.67 26.57
N GLN A 69 13.15 33.52 25.70
CA GLN A 69 11.74 33.93 25.78
C GLN A 69 10.82 33.04 24.92
N SER A 70 11.37 32.14 24.10
CA SER A 70 10.61 31.19 23.30
C SER A 70 10.45 29.86 24.04
N PRO A 71 9.35 29.12 23.81
CA PRO A 71 9.20 27.80 24.41
C PRO A 71 10.34 26.87 23.95
N PRO A 72 10.85 25.99 24.83
CA PRO A 72 11.97 25.09 24.51
C PRO A 72 11.59 24.05 23.46
N PHE A 73 10.30 23.76 23.31
CA PHE A 73 9.75 22.95 22.24
C PHE A 73 8.31 23.33 21.94
N THR A 74 7.86 23.03 20.73
CA THR A 74 6.46 23.18 20.29
C THR A 74 5.97 21.85 19.71
N PHE A 75 4.77 21.43 20.09
CA PHE A 75 4.11 20.30 19.47
C PHE A 75 3.52 20.70 18.12
N ILE A 76 3.79 19.89 17.10
CA ILE A 76 3.23 20.05 15.76
C ILE A 76 2.09 19.03 15.64
N PRO A 77 0.83 19.48 15.45
CA PRO A 77 -0.27 18.56 15.21
C PRO A 77 -0.08 17.81 13.88
N PRO A 78 -0.64 16.59 13.74
CA PRO A 78 -0.71 15.91 12.45
C PRO A 78 -1.33 16.80 11.38
N ASP A 79 -0.89 16.62 10.12
CA ASP A 79 -1.51 17.27 8.98
C ASP A 79 -2.99 16.82 8.88
N PRO A 80 -3.96 17.75 8.95
CA PRO A 80 -5.38 17.41 8.89
C PRO A 80 -5.83 16.85 7.53
N GLY A 81 -5.01 16.96 6.48
CA GLY A 81 -5.26 16.33 5.19
C GLY A 81 -5.04 14.81 5.19
N TYR A 82 -4.33 14.27 6.17
CA TYR A 82 -4.04 12.83 6.27
C TYR A 82 -5.03 12.10 7.18
N ASP A 83 -5.53 10.96 6.72
CA ASP A 83 -6.34 10.03 7.50
C ASP A 83 -5.59 8.71 7.72
N ALA A 84 -5.27 8.41 8.99
CA ALA A 84 -4.47 7.25 9.36
C ALA A 84 -5.24 5.92 9.26
N ASP A 85 -6.57 5.94 9.42
CA ASP A 85 -7.41 4.73 9.39
C ASP A 85 -7.53 4.18 7.96
N SER A 86 -7.68 5.07 6.99
CA SER A 86 -7.75 4.73 5.56
C SER A 86 -6.40 4.78 4.85
N HIS A 87 -5.34 5.24 5.54
CA HIS A 87 -4.01 5.46 4.99
C HIS A 87 -4.06 6.31 3.71
N SER A 88 -4.77 7.44 3.77
CA SER A 88 -4.99 8.32 2.60
C SER A 88 -4.73 9.79 2.92
N TYR A 89 -4.42 10.58 1.89
CA TYR A 89 -4.25 12.02 1.98
C TYR A 89 -5.23 12.75 1.06
N VAL A 90 -5.83 13.85 1.52
CA VAL A 90 -6.82 14.62 0.77
C VAL A 90 -6.34 16.06 0.53
N TRP A 91 -6.34 16.49 -0.73
CA TRP A 91 -6.18 17.90 -1.09
C TRP A 91 -7.50 18.50 -1.55
N PRO A 92 -8.08 19.48 -0.82
CA PRO A 92 -9.17 20.29 -1.33
C PRO A 92 -8.63 21.27 -2.39
N LEU A 93 -9.13 21.15 -3.62
CA LEU A 93 -8.74 22.01 -4.74
C LEU A 93 -9.73 23.16 -4.98
N GLY A 94 -10.99 23.00 -4.52
CA GLY A 94 -12.06 23.95 -4.78
C GLY A 94 -12.51 23.90 -6.25
N ASN A 95 -12.76 25.05 -6.87
CA ASN A 95 -13.30 25.08 -8.22
C ASN A 95 -12.18 25.04 -9.28
N ILE A 96 -12.19 24.01 -10.13
CA ILE A 96 -11.28 23.85 -11.26
C ILE A 96 -11.97 24.36 -12.52
N GLY A 97 -11.63 25.58 -12.94
CA GLY A 97 -12.19 26.22 -14.14
C GLY A 97 -11.73 25.58 -15.46
N PRO A 98 -12.39 25.90 -16.59
CA PRO A 98 -11.97 25.47 -17.91
C PRO A 98 -10.52 25.86 -18.23
N SER A 99 -9.79 24.98 -18.91
CA SER A 99 -8.39 25.18 -19.34
C SER A 99 -7.40 25.51 -18.21
N THR A 100 -7.73 25.16 -16.97
CA THR A 100 -6.83 25.30 -15.82
C THR A 100 -6.08 24.01 -15.55
N ASN A 101 -4.91 24.12 -14.95
CA ASN A 101 -4.09 22.99 -14.52
C ASN A 101 -3.45 23.28 -13.16
N GLY A 102 -2.96 22.24 -12.51
CA GLY A 102 -2.24 22.33 -11.25
C GLY A 102 -1.58 21.00 -10.89
N CYS A 103 -0.74 21.05 -9.86
CA CYS A 103 -0.13 19.87 -9.28
C CYS A 103 -0.14 19.98 -7.75
N VAL A 104 -0.24 18.85 -7.08
CA VAL A 104 0.00 18.67 -5.64
C VAL A 104 1.12 17.66 -5.44
N GLN A 105 1.80 17.76 -4.29
CA GLN A 105 2.91 16.89 -3.95
C GLN A 105 2.75 16.35 -2.54
N LEU A 106 3.16 15.10 -2.35
CA LEU A 106 3.24 14.44 -1.04
C LEU A 106 4.60 13.77 -0.88
N ASN A 107 5.35 14.16 0.15
CA ASN A 107 6.58 13.48 0.52
C ASN A 107 6.26 12.37 1.52
N VAL A 108 6.68 11.15 1.20
CA VAL A 108 6.53 9.97 2.05
C VAL A 108 7.87 9.26 2.19
N VAL A 109 7.99 8.43 3.21
CA VAL A 109 9.16 7.58 3.44
C VAL A 109 8.78 6.14 3.20
N VAL A 110 9.60 5.40 2.46
CA VAL A 110 9.39 3.96 2.26
C VAL A 110 9.55 3.24 3.60
N HIS A 111 8.56 2.45 3.98
CA HIS A 111 8.50 1.73 5.23
C HIS A 111 9.03 0.29 5.07
N GLU A 112 9.40 -0.36 6.17
CA GLU A 112 9.84 -1.78 6.17
C GLU A 112 8.73 -2.78 5.76
N LYS A 113 7.50 -2.29 5.59
CA LYS A 113 6.37 -3.02 4.99
C LYS A 113 6.47 -3.13 3.47
N ALA A 114 7.37 -2.38 2.83
CA ALA A 114 7.64 -2.51 1.41
C ALA A 114 8.26 -3.88 1.12
N VAL A 115 7.53 -4.78 0.48
CA VAL A 115 8.00 -6.15 0.23
C VAL A 115 9.17 -6.14 -0.78
N PRO A 116 10.34 -6.75 -0.47
CA PRO A 116 11.50 -6.75 -1.39
C PRO A 116 11.14 -7.36 -2.75
N GLY A 117 11.40 -6.67 -3.86
CA GLY A 117 11.02 -7.15 -5.21
C GLY A 117 9.54 -7.06 -5.53
N GLY A 118 8.75 -6.49 -4.62
CA GLY A 118 7.37 -6.11 -4.86
C GLY A 118 7.24 -4.72 -5.48
N VAL A 119 6.02 -4.19 -5.45
CA VAL A 119 5.70 -2.84 -5.93
C VAL A 119 4.88 -2.09 -4.89
N LEU A 120 5.14 -0.80 -4.75
CA LEU A 120 4.27 0.13 -4.02
C LEU A 120 3.21 0.63 -5.00
N HIS A 121 1.98 0.11 -4.88
CA HIS A 121 0.85 0.52 -5.72
C HIS A 121 0.12 1.68 -5.08
N ASN A 122 0.44 2.90 -5.49
CA ASN A 122 -0.24 4.09 -5.03
C ASN A 122 -1.36 4.51 -6.00
N VAL A 123 -2.52 4.90 -5.47
CA VAL A 123 -3.68 5.31 -6.29
C VAL A 123 -4.13 6.72 -5.93
N ALA A 124 -4.27 7.59 -6.94
CA ALA A 124 -4.89 8.89 -6.79
C ALA A 124 -6.25 8.95 -7.50
N GLU A 125 -7.23 9.57 -6.86
CA GLU A 125 -8.58 9.78 -7.36
C GLU A 125 -8.97 11.26 -7.23
N LEU A 126 -9.43 11.86 -8.32
CA LEU A 126 -9.98 13.22 -8.33
C LEU A 126 -11.51 13.13 -8.31
N TYR A 127 -12.11 13.76 -7.32
CA TYR A 127 -13.55 13.93 -7.20
C TYR A 127 -13.95 15.38 -7.39
N GLY A 128 -15.23 15.59 -7.72
CA GLY A 128 -15.84 16.90 -7.74
C GLY A 128 -17.25 16.87 -8.31
N THR A 129 -17.88 18.03 -8.34
CA THR A 129 -19.24 18.20 -8.82
C THR A 129 -19.23 18.85 -10.20
N VAL A 130 -19.80 18.17 -11.20
CA VAL A 130 -19.96 18.71 -12.55
C VAL A 130 -21.41 19.08 -12.76
N TYR A 131 -21.68 20.37 -12.98
CA TYR A 131 -23.02 20.84 -13.28
C TYR A 131 -23.40 20.42 -14.71
N ASP A 132 -24.49 19.64 -14.84
CA ASP A 132 -25.16 19.45 -16.12
C ASP A 132 -26.40 20.33 -16.16
N PRO A 133 -26.53 21.25 -17.14
CA PRO A 133 -27.71 22.10 -17.25
C PRO A 133 -29.02 21.32 -17.47
N ASN A 134 -28.96 20.02 -17.81
CA ASN A 134 -30.11 19.14 -17.93
C ASN A 134 -30.34 18.26 -16.67
N ASP A 135 -29.43 18.24 -15.71
CA ASP A 135 -29.54 17.50 -14.46
C ASP A 135 -29.73 18.47 -13.30
N GLN A 136 -30.92 18.44 -12.69
CA GLN A 136 -31.29 19.39 -11.64
C GLN A 136 -30.63 19.10 -10.29
N ASN A 137 -29.94 17.96 -10.13
CA ASN A 137 -29.28 17.58 -8.89
C ASN A 137 -27.79 17.33 -9.14
N PRO A 138 -26.93 18.37 -9.04
CA PRO A 138 -25.50 18.16 -9.11
C PRO A 138 -25.06 17.21 -7.99
N VAL A 139 -24.31 16.18 -8.36
CA VAL A 139 -23.82 15.13 -7.46
C VAL A 139 -22.32 14.99 -7.64
N GLU A 140 -21.64 14.70 -6.54
CA GLU A 140 -20.23 14.37 -6.54
C GLU A 140 -19.96 13.13 -7.41
N ARG A 141 -18.89 13.20 -8.19
CA ARG A 141 -18.46 12.14 -9.11
C ARG A 141 -16.96 11.97 -9.05
N LEU A 142 -16.52 10.73 -9.26
CA LEU A 142 -15.14 10.44 -9.65
C LEU A 142 -14.91 11.00 -11.05
N ILE A 143 -14.00 11.97 -11.16
CA ILE A 143 -13.64 12.65 -12.41
C ILE A 143 -12.51 11.90 -13.11
N ALA A 144 -11.49 11.50 -12.34
CA ALA A 144 -10.34 10.78 -12.85
C ALA A 144 -9.73 9.88 -11.77
N ARG A 145 -9.12 8.77 -12.19
CA ARG A 145 -8.34 7.88 -11.35
C ARG A 145 -7.05 7.52 -12.08
N ILE A 146 -5.94 7.53 -11.36
CA ILE A 146 -4.63 7.12 -11.86
C ILE A 146 -3.90 6.35 -10.76
N PHE A 147 -2.93 5.54 -11.13
CA PHE A 147 -2.06 4.87 -10.19
C PHE A 147 -0.60 5.00 -10.62
N LYS A 148 0.31 4.74 -9.69
CA LYS A 148 1.74 4.64 -9.95
C LYS A 148 2.28 3.44 -9.18
N ASP A 149 2.93 2.54 -9.90
CA ASP A 149 3.67 1.42 -9.34
C ASP A 149 5.13 1.80 -9.21
N THR A 150 5.64 1.79 -7.98
CA THR A 150 7.06 2.05 -7.68
C THR A 150 7.74 0.73 -7.30
N PRO A 151 8.73 0.24 -8.07
CA PRO A 151 9.43 -1.01 -7.75
C PRO A 151 10.21 -0.93 -6.43
N VAL A 152 10.20 -2.01 -5.65
CA VAL A 152 10.98 -2.12 -4.40
C VAL A 152 12.22 -2.99 -4.64
N CYS A 153 13.40 -2.52 -4.22
CA CYS A 153 14.65 -3.25 -4.44
C CYS A 153 14.75 -4.52 -3.57
N CYS A 154 15.69 -5.42 -3.93
CA CYS A 154 16.07 -6.58 -3.12
C CYS A 154 16.93 -6.20 -1.91
N TYR A 155 16.40 -5.38 -1.00
CA TYR A 155 17.16 -4.87 0.15
C TYR A 155 17.48 -5.95 1.19
N ALA A 156 16.73 -7.05 1.22
CA ALA A 156 16.95 -8.19 2.10
C ALA A 156 17.84 -9.29 1.49
N GLY A 157 18.48 -9.02 0.34
CA GLY A 157 19.18 -10.05 -0.44
C GLY A 157 18.22 -10.95 -1.22
N THR A 158 18.68 -12.15 -1.58
CA THR A 158 17.84 -13.15 -2.25
C THR A 158 17.01 -13.90 -1.22
N VAL A 159 15.70 -13.92 -1.41
CA VAL A 159 14.74 -14.60 -0.54
C VAL A 159 14.60 -16.05 -0.98
N GLU A 160 15.09 -16.98 -0.16
CA GLU A 160 15.04 -18.43 -0.42
C GLU A 160 13.92 -19.15 0.36
N GLU A 161 13.47 -18.54 1.46
CA GLU A 161 12.45 -19.08 2.34
C GLU A 161 11.38 -18.03 2.60
N LEU A 162 10.12 -18.48 2.66
CA LEU A 162 8.99 -17.64 3.05
C LEU A 162 8.25 -18.22 4.24
N TYR A 163 7.64 -17.32 5.01
CA TYR A 163 6.88 -17.65 6.20
C TYR A 163 5.44 -17.14 6.06
N VAL A 164 4.47 -17.95 6.48
CA VAL A 164 3.04 -17.66 6.39
C VAL A 164 2.38 -17.88 7.74
N ASP A 165 1.76 -16.84 8.30
CA ASP A 165 1.08 -16.89 9.59
C ASP A 165 -0.01 -15.81 9.70
N GLN A 166 -1.28 -16.22 9.75
CA GLN A 166 -2.43 -15.31 9.94
C GLN A 166 -2.38 -14.55 11.28
N SER A 167 -1.58 -14.98 12.24
CA SER A 167 -1.40 -14.31 13.53
C SER A 167 -0.31 -13.23 13.55
N ALA A 168 0.47 -13.09 12.48
CA ALA A 168 1.51 -12.05 12.32
C ALA A 168 0.91 -10.66 12.00
N THR A 169 -0.24 -10.31 12.57
CA THR A 169 -1.01 -9.08 12.25
C THR A 169 -0.33 -7.77 12.63
N HIS A 170 0.75 -7.83 13.42
CA HIS A 170 1.56 -6.69 13.83
C HIS A 170 2.90 -6.62 13.07
N GLY A 171 3.17 -7.60 12.21
CA GLY A 171 4.38 -7.66 11.39
C GLY A 171 4.26 -6.85 10.11
N ASN A 172 5.35 -6.86 9.34
CA ASN A 172 5.43 -6.12 8.09
C ASN A 172 4.78 -6.83 6.89
N ASN A 173 4.28 -8.06 7.05
CA ASN A 173 3.64 -8.85 5.98
C ASN A 173 4.53 -9.01 4.72
N THR A 174 5.84 -9.22 4.92
CA THR A 174 6.84 -9.36 3.85
C THR A 174 7.22 -10.82 3.58
N GLY A 175 6.87 -11.73 4.48
CA GLY A 175 7.19 -13.16 4.39
C GLY A 175 8.61 -13.52 4.78
N LEU A 176 9.43 -12.58 5.29
CA LEU A 176 10.87 -12.78 5.50
C LEU A 176 11.23 -13.60 6.75
N ASP A 177 10.35 -13.60 7.75
CA ASP A 177 10.50 -14.35 8.99
C ASP A 177 9.12 -14.56 9.62
N TRP A 178 9.02 -15.28 10.75
CA TRP A 178 7.74 -15.51 11.43
C TRP A 178 7.07 -14.25 11.96
N GLN A 179 7.83 -13.24 12.40
CA GLN A 179 7.27 -11.98 12.88
C GLN A 179 6.67 -11.18 11.72
N ASN A 180 7.31 -11.22 10.56
CA ASN A 180 6.97 -10.50 9.34
C ASN A 180 6.29 -11.39 8.30
N ALA A 181 5.74 -12.53 8.71
CA ALA A 181 5.18 -13.54 7.82
C ALA A 181 4.05 -12.97 6.96
N PHE A 182 3.87 -13.52 5.77
CA PHE A 182 2.68 -13.26 4.99
C PHE A 182 1.44 -13.74 5.75
N LEU A 183 0.38 -12.94 5.80
CA LEU A 183 -0.86 -13.35 6.47
C LEU A 183 -1.56 -14.47 5.70
N GLU A 184 -1.46 -14.49 4.37
CA GLU A 184 -2.14 -15.46 3.51
C GLU A 184 -1.16 -16.26 2.64
N LEU A 185 -1.39 -17.58 2.53
CA LEU A 185 -0.54 -18.48 1.73
C LEU A 185 -0.52 -18.10 0.25
N ARG A 186 -1.63 -17.57 -0.28
CA ARG A 186 -1.69 -17.13 -1.68
C ARG A 186 -0.69 -16.01 -1.99
N ASP A 187 -0.42 -15.12 -1.02
CA ASP A 187 0.46 -13.98 -1.23
C ASP A 187 1.93 -14.45 -1.25
N ALA A 188 2.27 -15.44 -0.40
CA ALA A 188 3.57 -16.11 -0.45
C ALA A 188 3.80 -16.88 -1.76
N LEU A 189 2.78 -17.59 -2.26
CA LEU A 189 2.86 -18.30 -3.54
C LEU A 189 3.02 -17.34 -4.72
N GLU A 190 2.30 -16.22 -4.70
CA GLU A 190 2.44 -15.18 -5.72
C GLU A 190 3.82 -14.53 -5.66
N TYR A 191 4.31 -14.18 -4.47
CA TYR A 191 5.66 -13.65 -4.28
C TYR A 191 6.72 -14.60 -4.87
N ALA A 192 6.62 -15.88 -4.54
CA ALA A 192 7.54 -16.89 -5.03
C ALA A 192 7.48 -17.09 -6.56
N ARG A 193 6.37 -16.69 -7.20
CA ARG A 193 6.18 -16.77 -8.65
C ARG A 193 6.69 -15.53 -9.38
N THR A 194 6.54 -14.35 -8.80
CA THR A 194 6.73 -13.07 -9.52
C THR A 194 7.91 -12.24 -9.04
N SER A 195 8.38 -12.44 -7.82
CA SER A 195 9.44 -11.60 -7.26
C SER A 195 10.78 -11.85 -7.94
N ILE A 196 11.42 -10.76 -8.39
CA ILE A 196 12.80 -10.78 -8.89
C ILE A 196 13.83 -11.00 -7.78
N CYS A 197 13.43 -10.85 -6.52
CA CYS A 197 14.28 -11.04 -5.35
C CYS A 197 14.14 -12.44 -4.76
N GLY A 198 13.25 -13.28 -5.28
CA GLY A 198 12.99 -14.61 -4.78
C GLY A 198 13.67 -15.69 -5.62
N THR A 199 14.43 -16.56 -4.96
CA THR A 199 14.69 -17.93 -5.45
C THR A 199 14.11 -18.91 -4.44
N VAL A 200 12.82 -18.70 -4.16
CA VAL A 200 12.14 -19.38 -3.05
C VAL A 200 12.12 -20.88 -3.30
N HIS A 201 12.58 -21.65 -2.32
CA HIS A 201 12.57 -23.11 -2.33
C HIS A 201 11.57 -23.68 -1.33
N SER A 202 11.32 -22.95 -0.24
CA SER A 202 10.50 -23.41 0.87
C SER A 202 9.53 -22.33 1.34
N ILE A 203 8.28 -22.73 1.60
CA ILE A 203 7.27 -21.89 2.27
C ILE A 203 6.82 -22.61 3.55
N TYR A 204 7.06 -22.02 4.71
CA TYR A 204 6.65 -22.54 6.02
C TYR A 204 5.33 -21.91 6.46
N VAL A 205 4.37 -22.74 6.87
CA VAL A 205 2.99 -22.31 7.13
C VAL A 205 2.58 -22.67 8.55
N ALA A 206 2.24 -21.65 9.33
CA ALA A 206 1.67 -21.79 10.66
C ALA A 206 0.26 -22.40 10.61
N GLN A 207 -0.22 -22.85 11.76
CA GLN A 207 -1.57 -23.37 11.89
C GLN A 207 -2.59 -22.26 11.58
N GLY A 208 -3.61 -22.60 10.79
CA GLY A 208 -4.55 -21.62 10.26
C GLY A 208 -5.47 -22.26 9.24
N THR A 209 -6.44 -21.47 8.78
CA THR A 209 -7.29 -21.84 7.64
C THR A 209 -7.06 -20.82 6.55
N TYR A 210 -6.44 -21.26 5.46
CA TYR A 210 -6.03 -20.41 4.35
C TYR A 210 -6.95 -20.61 3.17
N SER A 211 -7.41 -19.50 2.59
CA SER A 211 -8.26 -19.49 1.40
C SER A 211 -7.47 -19.00 0.18
N PRO A 212 -7.69 -19.55 -1.03
CA PRO A 212 -7.11 -18.99 -2.24
C PRO A 212 -7.79 -17.64 -2.61
N GLY A 213 -8.93 -17.34 -1.99
CA GLY A 213 -9.64 -16.05 -2.06
C GLY A 213 -11.16 -16.22 -2.13
N ASP A 214 -11.83 -15.21 -2.68
CA ASP A 214 -13.29 -15.02 -2.65
C ASP A 214 -13.98 -15.30 -3.98
N LYS A 215 -13.26 -15.79 -5.00
CA LYS A 215 -13.83 -16.17 -6.29
C LYS A 215 -13.72 -17.67 -6.49
N ALA A 216 -14.72 -18.26 -7.13
CA ALA A 216 -14.73 -19.69 -7.49
C ALA A 216 -13.57 -20.08 -8.42
N SER A 217 -12.96 -19.12 -9.13
CA SER A 217 -11.78 -19.31 -9.97
C SER A 217 -10.46 -19.29 -9.21
N ASN A 218 -10.45 -18.92 -7.92
CA ASN A 218 -9.22 -18.80 -7.15
C ASN A 218 -8.74 -20.19 -6.72
N SER A 219 -7.44 -20.44 -6.89
CA SER A 219 -6.80 -21.69 -6.54
C SER A 219 -5.41 -21.45 -5.95
N PHE A 220 -4.94 -22.36 -5.09
CA PHE A 220 -3.53 -22.41 -4.73
C PHE A 220 -2.74 -22.99 -5.91
N VAL A 221 -1.91 -22.17 -6.55
CA VAL A 221 -1.00 -22.60 -7.61
C VAL A 221 0.40 -22.69 -7.01
N LEU A 222 0.95 -23.90 -6.92
CA LEU A 222 2.30 -24.13 -6.43
C LEU A 222 3.30 -23.99 -7.58
N PRO A 223 4.25 -23.04 -7.51
CA PRO A 223 5.30 -22.93 -8.53
C PRO A 223 6.23 -24.16 -8.51
N ASP A 224 6.82 -24.47 -9.67
CA ASP A 224 7.76 -25.57 -9.81
C ASP A 224 8.99 -25.37 -8.91
N GLY A 225 9.43 -26.45 -8.26
CA GLY A 225 10.63 -26.44 -7.42
C GLY A 225 10.41 -25.91 -6.00
N ILE A 226 9.17 -25.56 -5.63
CA ILE A 226 8.85 -25.04 -4.30
C ILE A 226 8.19 -26.12 -3.44
N SER A 227 8.63 -26.22 -2.18
CA SER A 227 8.02 -27.07 -1.17
C SER A 227 7.24 -26.25 -0.15
N VAL A 228 6.01 -26.66 0.17
CA VAL A 228 5.19 -26.02 1.21
C VAL A 228 5.09 -26.93 2.43
N TYR A 229 5.46 -26.38 3.59
CA TYR A 229 5.52 -27.09 4.85
C TYR A 229 4.52 -26.48 5.85
N GLY A 230 3.31 -27.03 5.90
CA GLY A 230 2.40 -26.80 7.03
C GLY A 230 2.84 -27.54 8.28
N GLY A 231 2.37 -27.13 9.45
CA GLY A 231 2.63 -27.85 10.71
C GLY A 231 3.29 -27.03 11.81
N PHE A 232 3.32 -25.70 11.73
CA PHE A 232 3.95 -24.84 12.73
C PHE A 232 2.92 -24.20 13.66
N PRO A 233 3.24 -23.94 14.94
CA PRO A 233 2.33 -23.23 15.84
C PRO A 233 2.11 -21.77 15.38
N LYS A 234 1.11 -21.11 15.98
CA LYS A 234 0.93 -19.65 15.80
C LYS A 234 2.16 -18.92 16.35
N GLY A 235 2.61 -17.89 15.65
CA GLY A 235 3.88 -17.21 15.87
C GLY A 235 5.08 -17.98 15.31
N GLY A 236 4.85 -19.09 14.62
CA GLY A 236 5.91 -19.88 14.03
C GLY A 236 6.74 -20.72 15.00
N GLY A 237 7.79 -21.32 14.46
CA GLY A 237 8.73 -22.12 15.24
C GLY A 237 9.82 -22.76 14.39
N GLU A 238 10.70 -23.49 15.07
CA GLU A 238 11.79 -24.23 14.45
C GLU A 238 11.28 -25.51 13.77
N LEU A 239 12.06 -26.04 12.80
CA LEU A 239 11.71 -27.28 12.09
C LEU A 239 11.41 -28.46 13.02
N TRP A 240 12.11 -28.58 14.15
CA TRP A 240 11.90 -29.68 15.11
C TRP A 240 10.58 -29.56 15.89
N GLN A 241 9.97 -28.36 15.93
CA GLN A 241 8.66 -28.11 16.54
C GLN A 241 7.51 -28.42 15.58
N ARG A 242 7.81 -28.62 14.29
CA ARG A 242 6.82 -28.91 13.26
C ARG A 242 6.07 -30.20 13.59
N ASN A 243 4.76 -30.10 13.75
CA ASN A 243 3.88 -31.22 14.01
C ASN A 243 2.57 -31.02 13.22
N PRO A 244 2.48 -31.54 11.98
CA PRO A 244 1.29 -31.38 11.14
C PRO A 244 0.01 -31.97 11.74
N GLY A 245 0.12 -32.96 12.62
CA GLY A 245 -1.03 -33.53 13.32
C GLY A 245 -1.59 -32.60 14.41
N ARG A 246 -0.72 -31.81 15.05
CA ARG A 246 -1.09 -30.87 16.14
C ARG A 246 -1.40 -29.47 15.63
N TYR A 247 -0.62 -28.97 14.68
CA TYR A 247 -0.65 -27.60 14.19
C TYR A 247 -1.13 -27.59 12.74
N GLN A 248 -2.43 -27.77 12.55
CA GLN A 248 -2.99 -27.98 11.22
C GLN A 248 -3.01 -26.68 10.40
N ALA A 249 -2.37 -26.69 9.23
CA ALA A 249 -2.57 -25.70 8.18
C ALA A 249 -3.63 -26.25 7.21
N VAL A 250 -4.85 -25.72 7.31
CA VAL A 250 -6.01 -26.17 6.54
C VAL A 250 -6.15 -25.30 5.30
N LEU A 251 -6.11 -25.91 4.11
CA LEU A 251 -6.44 -25.23 2.86
C LEU A 251 -7.94 -25.40 2.59
N THR A 252 -8.66 -24.30 2.47
CA THR A 252 -10.10 -24.33 2.19
C THR A 252 -10.42 -23.87 0.77
N GLY A 253 -11.44 -24.47 0.17
CA GLY A 253 -12.07 -24.00 -1.07
C GLY A 253 -13.38 -23.23 -0.84
N THR A 254 -13.71 -22.92 0.42
CA THR A 254 -14.94 -22.19 0.74
C THR A 254 -14.82 -20.74 0.32
N VAL A 255 -15.61 -20.36 -0.67
CA VAL A 255 -15.82 -18.96 -1.04
C VAL A 255 -16.67 -18.32 0.06
N SER A 256 -16.17 -17.28 0.74
CA SER A 256 -16.96 -16.52 1.70
C SER A 256 -18.07 -15.76 0.95
N GLY A 257 -19.20 -16.42 0.72
CA GLY A 257 -20.33 -15.86 -0.02
C GLY A 257 -21.13 -16.91 -0.78
N SER A 258 -21.85 -17.78 -0.07
CA SER A 258 -23.07 -18.41 -0.58
C SER A 258 -23.96 -18.76 0.62
N PRO A 259 -25.18 -18.22 0.73
CA PRO A 259 -26.22 -18.87 1.53
C PRO A 259 -26.60 -20.23 0.92
#